data_AF-A0A661KCN5-F1
#
_entry.id   AF-A0A661KCN5-F1
#
_cell.length_a   1.000
_cell.length_b   1.000
_cell.length_c   1.000
_cell.angle_alpha   90.00
_cell.angle_beta   90.00
_cell.angle_gamma   90.00
#
_symmetry.space_group_name_H-M   'P 1'
#
loop_
_entity.id
_entity.type
_entity.pdbx_description
1 polymer ?
#
loop_
_entity_poly.entity_id
_entity_poly.type
_entity_poly.pdbx_seq_one_letter_code
_entity_poly.pdbx_strand_id
1 'polypeptide(L)'
;MPSITINSLDKEYVAKYEPNTASPLERIKNLKELINIGIKPGVRIDPIIPFVNDSEESFERLLSKISEIGIKEVTASSIHIRPSIENILKKELSDIHKELLFSYFKTQNWRKIANGPFEKLVPLPLRKKIYERLKVIADKKGIHVKICQCKNPDLKGDKCFSLKSKNRVSYGQLPLFLC
;
A
#
# COMPACT_ATOMS: atom_id res chain seq x y z
N MET A 1 -7.07 4.57 13.82
CA MET A 1 -7.29 5.43 12.65
C MET A 1 -7.73 4.55 11.51
N PRO A 2 -8.94 4.69 10.96
CA PRO A 2 -9.35 3.91 9.78
C PRO A 2 -8.45 4.27 8.60
N SER A 3 -8.17 3.31 7.73
CA SER A 3 -7.35 3.54 6.54
C SER A 3 -7.96 2.91 5.30
N ILE A 4 -7.89 3.61 4.17
CA ILE A 4 -8.36 3.10 2.88
C ILE A 4 -7.15 2.91 1.96
N THR A 5 -7.10 1.75 1.29
CA THR A 5 -6.03 1.44 0.34
C THR A 5 -6.37 1.97 -1.06
N ILE A 6 -5.46 2.71 -1.66
CA ILE A 6 -5.54 3.17 -3.05
C ILE A 6 -4.17 2.94 -3.70
N ASN A 7 -4.10 1.97 -4.61
CA ASN A 7 -2.83 1.51 -5.18
C ASN A 7 -2.50 2.17 -6.52
N SER A 8 -3.50 2.56 -7.31
CA SER A 8 -3.34 3.24 -8.60
C SER A 8 -4.66 3.90 -9.03
N LEU A 9 -4.58 4.90 -9.90
CA LEU A 9 -5.71 5.48 -10.63
C LEU A 9 -5.84 4.94 -12.06
N ASP A 10 -4.94 4.06 -12.48
CA ASP A 10 -4.85 3.55 -13.84
C ASP A 10 -5.94 2.50 -14.09
N LYS A 11 -6.77 2.73 -15.12
CA LYS A 11 -7.93 1.87 -15.42
C LYS A 11 -7.52 0.43 -15.71
N GLU A 12 -6.41 0.24 -16.42
CA GLU A 12 -5.87 -1.10 -16.72
C GLU A 12 -5.43 -1.83 -15.46
N TYR A 13 -4.78 -1.12 -14.51
CA TYR A 13 -4.43 -1.69 -13.22
C TYR A 13 -5.69 -2.14 -12.46
N VAL A 14 -6.71 -1.26 -12.38
CA VAL A 14 -7.95 -1.56 -11.66
C VAL A 14 -8.67 -2.76 -12.29
N ALA A 15 -8.81 -2.79 -13.61
CA ALA A 15 -9.47 -3.90 -14.31
C ALA A 15 -8.75 -5.25 -14.09
N LYS A 16 -7.43 -5.23 -13.92
CA LYS A 16 -6.61 -6.44 -13.81
C LYS A 16 -6.45 -6.94 -12.38
N TYR A 17 -6.17 -6.03 -11.45
CA TYR A 17 -5.79 -6.35 -10.08
C TYR A 17 -6.87 -6.05 -9.05
N GLU A 18 -7.84 -5.20 -9.39
CA GLU A 18 -8.90 -4.77 -8.47
C GLU A 18 -10.34 -4.79 -9.10
N PRO A 19 -10.71 -5.74 -10.00
CA PRO A 19 -11.93 -5.65 -10.83
C PRO A 19 -13.26 -5.66 -10.08
N ASN A 20 -13.29 -6.22 -8.86
CA ASN A 20 -14.51 -6.40 -8.06
C ASN A 20 -14.47 -5.56 -6.77
N THR A 21 -13.77 -4.44 -6.82
CA THR A 21 -13.60 -3.54 -5.69
C THR A 21 -14.19 -2.17 -6.02
N ALA A 22 -14.50 -1.38 -4.98
CA ALA A 22 -14.85 0.03 -5.19
C ALA A 22 -13.72 0.72 -5.98
N SER A 23 -14.09 1.54 -6.96
CA SER A 23 -13.12 2.24 -7.81
C SER A 23 -12.23 3.16 -6.97
N PRO A 24 -11.00 3.47 -7.42
CA PRO A 24 -10.12 4.40 -6.71
C PRO A 24 -10.78 5.76 -6.44
N LEU A 25 -11.61 6.27 -7.36
CA LEU A 25 -12.30 7.54 -7.20
C LEU A 25 -13.41 7.48 -6.14
N GLU A 26 -14.15 6.37 -6.04
CA GLU A 26 -15.11 6.15 -4.96
C GLU A 26 -14.40 6.06 -3.60
N ARG A 27 -13.23 5.40 -3.54
CA ARG A 27 -12.40 5.37 -2.33
C ARG A 27 -11.93 6.77 -1.92
N ILE A 28 -11.54 7.62 -2.87
CA ILE A 28 -11.18 9.03 -2.62
C ILE A 28 -12.39 9.84 -2.14
N LYS A 29 -13.58 9.60 -2.73
CA LYS A 29 -14.82 10.22 -2.27
C LYS A 29 -15.11 9.85 -0.81
N ASN A 30 -15.00 8.57 -0.46
CA ASN A 30 -15.18 8.10 0.92
C ASN A 30 -14.16 8.75 1.88
N LEU A 31 -12.90 8.91 1.48
CA LEU A 31 -11.91 9.64 2.28
C LEU A 31 -12.36 11.09 2.55
N LYS A 32 -12.86 11.78 1.53
CA LYS A 32 -13.37 13.16 1.66
C LYS A 32 -14.58 13.22 2.60
N GLU A 33 -15.51 12.27 2.49
CA GLU A 33 -16.67 12.19 3.39
C GLU A 33 -16.25 11.96 4.85
N LEU A 34 -15.28 11.07 5.10
CA LEU A 34 -14.72 10.87 6.43
C LEU A 34 -14.11 12.15 7.00
N ILE A 35 -13.35 12.90 6.18
CA ILE A 35 -12.75 14.18 6.56
C ILE A 35 -13.84 15.20 6.91
N ASN A 36 -14.90 15.29 6.10
CA ASN A 36 -15.99 16.25 6.32
C ASN A 36 -16.73 16.03 7.65
N ILE A 37 -16.80 14.78 8.14
CA ILE A 37 -17.39 14.45 9.44
C ILE A 37 -16.37 14.48 10.59
N GLY A 38 -15.16 15.02 10.35
CA GLY A 38 -14.11 15.19 11.36
C GLY A 38 -13.26 13.95 11.64
N ILE A 39 -13.45 12.86 10.90
CA ILE A 39 -12.57 11.68 11.00
C ILE A 39 -11.32 11.95 10.17
N LYS A 40 -10.15 11.68 10.74
CA LYS A 40 -8.87 11.72 10.02
C LYS A 40 -8.55 10.32 9.49
N PRO A 41 -8.82 9.97 8.23
CA PRO A 41 -8.44 8.67 7.69
C PRO A 41 -6.97 8.64 7.30
N GLY A 42 -6.38 7.44 7.30
CA GLY A 42 -5.11 7.16 6.65
C GLY A 42 -5.32 6.69 5.21
N VAL A 43 -4.33 6.90 4.35
CA VAL A 43 -4.28 6.30 3.01
C VAL A 43 -3.15 5.30 2.94
N ARG A 44 -3.38 4.16 2.31
CA ARG A 44 -2.36 3.13 2.08
C ARG A 44 -2.10 2.92 0.60
N ILE A 45 -0.84 2.85 0.22
CA ILE A 45 -0.36 2.39 -1.08
C ILE A 45 0.30 1.03 -0.81
N ASP A 46 -0.52 -0.01 -0.76
CA ASP A 46 -0.16 -1.30 -0.19
C ASP A 46 -1.05 -2.41 -0.80
N PRO A 47 -0.58 -3.15 -1.82
CA PRO A 47 0.82 -3.25 -2.23
C PRO A 47 1.25 -2.30 -3.35
N ILE A 48 2.51 -1.89 -3.30
CA ILE A 48 3.26 -1.45 -4.49
C ILE A 48 3.84 -2.68 -5.19
N ILE A 49 3.50 -2.84 -6.47
CA ILE A 49 3.95 -3.91 -7.36
C ILE A 49 4.98 -3.30 -8.32
N PRO A 50 6.26 -3.72 -8.26
CA PRO A 50 7.29 -3.18 -9.14
C PRO A 50 6.92 -3.36 -10.61
N PHE A 51 7.17 -2.33 -11.42
CA PHE A 51 6.91 -2.25 -12.86
C PHE A 51 5.42 -2.26 -13.25
N VAL A 52 4.53 -2.09 -12.28
CA VAL A 52 3.07 -2.16 -12.50
C VAL A 52 2.38 -0.88 -12.03
N ASN A 53 2.60 -0.47 -10.77
CA ASN A 53 2.00 0.75 -10.21
C ASN A 53 3.02 1.62 -9.45
N ASP A 54 4.32 1.51 -9.79
CA ASP A 54 5.41 2.26 -9.15
C ASP A 54 6.05 3.32 -10.06
N SER A 55 5.46 3.61 -11.22
CA SER A 55 5.98 4.65 -12.12
C SER A 55 5.83 6.05 -11.49
N GLU A 56 6.68 6.98 -11.91
CA GLU A 56 6.60 8.37 -11.45
C GLU A 56 5.26 9.01 -11.80
N GLU A 57 4.76 8.75 -13.00
CA GLU A 57 3.45 9.24 -13.45
C GLU A 57 2.31 8.70 -12.59
N SER A 58 2.31 7.39 -12.28
CA SER A 58 1.26 6.77 -11.48
C SER A 58 1.25 7.34 -10.06
N PHE A 59 2.42 7.51 -9.44
CA PHE A 59 2.56 8.17 -8.14
C PHE A 59 2.15 9.64 -8.18
N GLU A 60 2.58 10.42 -9.17
CA GLU A 60 2.25 11.85 -9.30
C GLU A 60 0.74 12.06 -9.41
N ARG A 61 0.06 11.27 -10.26
CA ARG A 61 -1.40 11.33 -10.45
C ARG A 61 -2.14 10.95 -9.18
N LEU A 62 -1.74 9.85 -8.54
CA LEU A 62 -2.36 9.36 -7.30
C LEU A 62 -2.17 10.36 -6.14
N LEU A 63 -0.94 10.80 -5.89
CA LEU A 63 -0.62 11.69 -4.78
C LEU A 63 -1.21 13.09 -4.98
N SER A 64 -1.31 13.58 -6.22
CA SER A 64 -2.03 14.84 -6.49
C SER A 64 -3.49 14.75 -6.07
N LYS A 65 -4.20 13.67 -6.43
CA LYS A 65 -5.61 13.48 -6.02
C LYS A 65 -5.78 13.28 -4.52
N ILE A 66 -4.85 12.57 -3.88
CA ILE A 66 -4.84 12.42 -2.42
C ILE A 66 -4.62 13.77 -1.73
N SER A 67 -3.69 14.59 -2.24
CA SER A 67 -3.39 15.92 -1.69
C SER A 67 -4.56 16.89 -1.84
N GLU A 68 -5.30 16.84 -2.96
CA GLU A 68 -6.46 17.70 -3.22
C GLU A 68 -7.55 17.60 -2.14
N ILE A 69 -7.68 16.44 -1.48
CA ILE A 69 -8.66 16.23 -0.41
C ILE A 69 -8.09 16.48 1.00
N GLY A 70 -6.86 17.01 1.11
CA GLY A 70 -6.26 17.42 2.38
C GLY A 70 -5.57 16.30 3.17
N ILE A 71 -5.34 15.13 2.57
CA ILE A 71 -4.53 14.07 3.18
C ILE A 71 -3.06 14.50 3.16
N LYS A 72 -2.40 14.44 4.31
CA LYS A 72 -0.98 14.82 4.49
C LYS A 72 -0.05 13.65 4.80
N GLU A 73 -0.58 12.43 4.85
CA GLU A 73 0.20 11.25 5.18
C GLU A 73 -0.33 10.01 4.45
N VAL A 74 0.59 9.23 3.88
CA VAL A 74 0.32 7.92 3.28
C VAL A 74 1.22 6.86 3.90
N THR A 75 0.74 5.62 3.99
CA THR A 75 1.57 4.47 4.37
C THR A 75 1.80 3.57 3.16
N ALA A 76 3.05 3.17 2.91
CA ALA A 76 3.42 2.36 1.77
C ALA A 76 4.09 1.04 2.17
N SER A 77 3.89 0.02 1.35
CA SER A 77 4.70 -1.20 1.33
C SER A 77 4.63 -1.89 -0.03
N SER A 78 5.71 -2.56 -0.40
CA SER A 78 5.75 -3.40 -1.59
C SER A 78 5.02 -4.72 -1.39
N ILE A 79 4.64 -5.35 -2.49
CA ILE A 79 4.08 -6.70 -2.52
C ILE A 79 4.99 -7.74 -1.85
N HIS A 80 4.38 -8.71 -1.15
CA HIS A 80 5.05 -9.91 -0.68
C HIS A 80 4.65 -11.05 -1.62
N ILE A 81 5.64 -11.72 -2.18
CA ILE A 81 5.38 -12.82 -3.11
C ILE A 81 5.09 -14.08 -2.30
N ARG A 82 3.90 -14.64 -2.51
CA ARG A 82 3.45 -15.94 -2.02
C ARG A 82 3.16 -16.83 -3.22
N PRO A 83 3.15 -18.17 -3.09
CA PRO A 83 2.94 -19.04 -4.24
C PRO A 83 1.68 -18.70 -5.07
N SER A 84 0.57 -18.37 -4.42
CA SER A 84 -0.66 -17.93 -5.10
C SER A 84 -0.50 -16.59 -5.84
N ILE A 85 0.18 -15.63 -5.22
CA ILE A 85 0.46 -14.31 -5.81
C ILE A 85 1.42 -14.42 -6.99
N GLU A 86 2.44 -15.27 -6.88
CA GLU A 86 3.36 -15.56 -7.98
C GLU A 86 2.62 -16.09 -9.22
N ASN A 87 1.67 -17.01 -9.04
CA ASN A 87 0.89 -17.56 -10.14
C ASN A 87 0.03 -16.48 -10.82
N ILE A 88 -0.62 -15.61 -10.03
CA ILE A 88 -1.39 -14.48 -10.56
C ILE A 88 -0.47 -13.53 -11.33
N LEU A 89 0.67 -13.14 -10.76
CA LEU A 89 1.60 -12.24 -11.44
C LEU A 89 2.18 -12.84 -12.73
N LYS A 90 2.45 -14.15 -12.78
CA LYS A 90 2.89 -14.82 -14.01
C LYS A 90 1.85 -14.81 -15.12
N LYS A 91 0.57 -14.90 -14.75
CA LYS A 91 -0.56 -14.84 -15.69
C LYS A 91 -0.82 -13.41 -16.18
N GLU A 92 -0.74 -12.45 -15.25
CA GLU A 92 -1.18 -11.09 -15.49
C GLU A 92 -0.05 -10.18 -16.04
N LEU A 93 1.22 -10.41 -15.71
CA LEU A 93 2.29 -9.56 -16.23
C LEU A 93 2.58 -9.83 -17.71
N SER A 94 2.95 -8.79 -18.46
CA SER A 94 3.56 -8.96 -19.80
C SER A 94 4.86 -9.76 -19.68
N ASP A 95 5.30 -10.40 -20.77
CA ASP A 95 6.49 -11.24 -20.74
C ASP A 95 7.73 -10.49 -20.24
N ILE A 96 7.91 -9.23 -20.67
CA ILE A 96 9.01 -8.36 -20.26
C ILE A 96 8.94 -8.06 -18.75
N HIS A 97 7.77 -7.64 -18.24
CA HIS A 97 7.62 -7.32 -16.82
C HIS A 97 7.73 -8.55 -15.94
N LYS A 98 7.22 -9.69 -16.41
CA LYS A 98 7.34 -10.99 -15.74
C LYS A 98 8.80 -11.40 -15.63
N GLU A 99 9.55 -11.38 -16.74
CA GLU A 99 10.98 -11.74 -16.72
C GLU A 99 11.76 -10.81 -15.80
N LEU A 100 11.56 -9.49 -15.93
CA LEU A 100 12.23 -8.50 -15.10
C LEU A 100 11.91 -8.71 -13.62
N LEU A 101 10.63 -8.83 -13.24
CA LEU A 101 10.22 -9.02 -11.85
C LEU A 101 10.76 -10.34 -11.29
N PHE A 102 10.61 -11.46 -11.99
CA PHE A 102 11.02 -12.76 -11.48
C PHE A 102 12.53 -12.97 -11.50
N SER A 103 13.29 -12.21 -12.30
CA SER A 103 14.76 -12.19 -12.24
C SER A 103 15.27 -11.83 -10.83
N TYR A 104 14.57 -10.93 -10.14
CA TYR A 104 14.89 -10.49 -8.77
C TYR A 104 14.65 -11.56 -7.70
N PHE A 105 13.91 -12.63 -8.01
CA PHE A 105 13.56 -13.70 -7.06
C PHE A 105 14.29 -15.03 -7.32
N LYS A 106 15.07 -15.14 -8.42
CA LYS A 106 15.74 -16.38 -8.85
C LYS A 106 16.64 -16.97 -7.76
N THR A 107 17.40 -16.13 -7.07
CA THR A 107 18.37 -16.54 -6.03
C THR A 107 17.78 -16.51 -4.62
N GLN A 108 16.50 -16.14 -4.47
CA GLN A 108 15.86 -16.04 -3.16
C GLN A 108 15.16 -17.34 -2.79
N ASN A 109 15.48 -17.85 -1.59
CA ASN A 109 14.73 -18.93 -0.97
C ASN A 109 13.42 -18.42 -0.35
N TRP A 110 12.40 -19.27 -0.33
CA TRP A 110 11.20 -19.03 0.46
C TRP A 110 11.55 -18.96 1.93
N ARG A 111 11.04 -17.94 2.64
CA ARG A 111 11.30 -17.76 4.06
C ARG A 111 10.02 -17.40 4.81
N LYS A 112 9.96 -17.78 6.08
CA LYS A 112 8.95 -17.22 6.98
C LYS A 112 9.40 -15.84 7.42
N ILE A 113 8.55 -14.85 7.23
CA ILE A 113 8.77 -13.51 7.74
C ILE A 113 8.04 -13.39 9.08
N ALA A 114 8.81 -13.29 10.17
CA ALA A 114 8.29 -13.40 11.55
C ALA A 114 7.44 -14.69 11.73
N ASN A 115 6.28 -14.59 12.38
CA ASN A 115 5.32 -15.70 12.53
C ASN A 115 4.36 -15.84 11.33
N GLY A 116 4.71 -15.23 10.19
CA GLY A 116 3.89 -15.19 8.99
C GLY A 116 4.05 -16.41 8.07
N PRO A 117 3.31 -16.41 6.95
CA PRO A 117 3.41 -17.46 5.94
C PRO A 117 4.76 -17.43 5.22
N PHE A 118 5.03 -18.48 4.45
CA PHE A 118 6.18 -18.53 3.55
C PHE A 118 6.00 -17.52 2.42
N GLU A 119 6.98 -16.64 2.27
CA GLU A 119 6.96 -15.57 1.28
C GLU A 119 8.37 -15.14 0.86
N LYS A 120 8.45 -14.42 -0.26
CA LYS A 120 9.64 -13.70 -0.71
C LYS A 120 9.34 -12.20 -0.67
N LEU A 121 10.30 -11.43 -0.16
CA LEU A 121 10.21 -9.98 -0.21
C LEU A 121 10.84 -9.49 -1.51
N VAL A 122 10.23 -8.48 -2.14
CA VAL A 122 10.91 -7.72 -3.19
C VAL A 122 12.31 -7.34 -2.68
N PRO A 123 13.40 -7.53 -3.46
CA PRO A 123 14.75 -7.26 -2.95
C PRO A 123 14.88 -5.86 -2.35
N LEU A 124 15.65 -5.77 -1.28
CA LEU A 124 15.87 -4.53 -0.54
C LEU A 124 16.31 -3.35 -1.44
N PRO A 125 17.26 -3.52 -2.40
CA PRO A 125 17.65 -2.41 -3.29
C PRO A 125 16.50 -1.89 -4.15
N LEU A 126 15.63 -2.77 -4.65
CA LEU A 126 14.49 -2.38 -5.48
C LEU A 126 13.42 -1.66 -4.64
N ARG A 127 13.09 -2.18 -3.45
CA ARG A 127 12.19 -1.49 -2.52
C ARG A 127 12.68 -0.10 -2.14
N LYS A 128 13.98 0.06 -1.84
CA LYS A 128 14.58 1.36 -1.52
C LYS A 128 14.38 2.36 -2.65
N LYS A 129 14.68 1.98 -3.90
CA LYS A 129 14.47 2.83 -5.08
C LYS A 129 13.01 3.25 -5.24
N ILE A 130 12.07 2.31 -5.10
CA ILE A 130 10.63 2.57 -5.18
C ILE A 130 10.18 3.55 -4.10
N TYR A 131 10.57 3.32 -2.84
CA TYR A 131 10.18 4.18 -1.72
C TYR A 131 10.82 5.56 -1.78
N GLU A 132 12.05 5.67 -2.28
CA GLU A 132 12.71 6.95 -2.51
C GLU A 132 11.98 7.76 -3.58
N ARG A 133 11.66 7.14 -4.72
CA ARG A 133 10.83 7.75 -5.78
C ARG A 133 9.50 8.26 -5.22
N LEU A 134 8.80 7.41 -4.47
CA LEU A 134 7.52 7.77 -3.86
C LEU A 134 7.66 8.97 -2.91
N LYS A 135 8.71 9.00 -2.07
CA LYS A 135 8.98 10.09 -1.14
C LYS A 135 9.25 11.41 -1.86
N VAL A 136 10.12 11.41 -2.87
CA VAL A 136 10.45 12.62 -3.65
C VAL A 136 9.20 13.23 -4.29
N ILE A 137 8.31 12.41 -4.82
CA ILE A 137 7.06 12.86 -5.43
C ILE A 137 6.08 13.37 -4.35
N ALA A 138 5.94 12.63 -3.25
CA ALA A 138 5.04 12.99 -2.16
C ALA A 138 5.44 14.30 -1.46
N ASP A 139 6.74 14.54 -1.27
CA ASP A 139 7.26 15.77 -0.67
C ASP A 139 6.87 17.00 -1.48
N LYS A 140 6.89 16.93 -2.82
CA LYS A 140 6.41 18.01 -3.71
C LYS A 140 4.93 18.32 -3.54
N LYS A 141 4.15 17.39 -2.97
CA LYS A 141 2.71 17.53 -2.69
C LYS A 141 2.42 17.78 -1.20
N GLY A 142 3.45 17.94 -0.37
CA GLY A 142 3.28 18.11 1.08
C GLY A 142 2.71 16.87 1.79
N ILE A 143 2.94 15.67 1.24
CA ILE A 143 2.50 14.40 1.79
C ILE A 143 3.70 13.67 2.42
N HIS A 144 3.58 13.34 3.71
CA HIS A 144 4.56 12.49 4.39
C HIS A 144 4.33 11.00 4.07
N VAL A 145 5.39 10.28 3.69
CA VAL A 145 5.33 8.84 3.39
C VAL A 145 5.89 8.02 4.55
N LYS A 146 5.04 7.20 5.15
CA LYS A 146 5.43 6.15 6.11
C LYS A 146 5.69 4.82 5.41
N ILE A 147 6.78 4.15 5.72
CA ILE A 147 7.09 2.80 5.21
C ILE A 147 6.70 1.77 6.26
N CYS A 148 5.76 0.88 5.96
CA CYS A 148 5.26 -0.09 6.96
C CYS A 148 6.38 -1.03 7.46
N GLN A 149 6.79 -0.92 8.74
CA GLN A 149 7.82 -1.76 9.35
C GLN A 149 7.45 -3.24 9.37
N CYS A 150 6.18 -3.58 9.66
CA CYS A 150 5.74 -4.99 9.74
C CYS A 150 5.85 -5.73 8.41
N LYS A 151 5.74 -5.00 7.29
CA LYS A 151 5.91 -5.52 5.93
C LYS A 151 7.33 -5.30 5.38
N ASN A 152 8.19 -4.62 6.13
CA ASN A 152 9.58 -4.37 5.75
C ASN A 152 10.49 -4.60 6.96
N PRO A 153 10.57 -5.84 7.48
CA PRO A 153 11.30 -6.14 8.72
C PRO A 153 12.80 -5.86 8.61
N ASP A 154 13.33 -5.82 7.39
CA ASP A 154 14.73 -5.56 7.05
C ASP A 154 15.00 -4.09 6.68
N LEU A 155 14.02 -3.21 6.88
CA LEU A 155 14.18 -1.75 6.81
C LEU A 155 13.91 -1.13 8.17
N LYS A 156 14.46 0.07 8.40
CA LYS A 156 14.03 0.96 9.49
C LYS A 156 12.77 1.71 9.03
N GLY A 157 11.64 1.01 9.01
CA GLY A 157 10.33 1.54 8.68
C GLY A 157 9.61 2.16 9.88
N ASP A 158 8.41 2.64 9.60
CA ASP A 158 7.48 3.24 10.52
C ASP A 158 6.59 2.20 11.18
N LYS A 159 6.41 2.35 12.49
CA LYS A 159 5.50 1.50 13.27
C LYS A 159 4.10 2.09 13.23
N CYS A 160 3.11 1.26 12.95
CA CYS A 160 1.70 1.62 13.09
C CYS A 160 1.40 1.82 14.58
N PHE A 161 1.58 3.04 15.10
CA PHE A 161 1.34 3.41 16.50
C PHE A 161 1.98 2.48 17.54
N SER A 162 3.11 2.89 18.12
CA SER A 162 3.43 2.48 19.49
C SER A 162 2.24 2.89 20.37
N LEU A 163 1.48 1.93 20.88
CA LEU A 163 0.48 2.15 21.93
C LEU A 163 1.18 2.68 23.19
N LYS A 164 1.54 3.96 23.22
CA LYS A 164 1.54 4.69 24.48
C LYS A 164 0.08 5.04 24.72
N SER A 165 -0.68 4.08 25.25
CA SER A 165 -2.02 4.35 25.75
C SER A 165 -1.92 5.31 26.93
N LYS A 166 -1.96 6.62 26.68
CA LYS A 166 -2.48 7.54 27.68
C LYS A 166 -3.99 7.57 27.44
N ASN A 167 -4.71 6.93 28.35
CA ASN A 167 -6.17 6.82 28.46
C ASN A 167 -6.83 5.87 27.45
N ARG A 168 -6.96 4.59 27.83
CA ARG A 168 -8.01 3.71 27.29
C ARG A 168 -9.35 4.23 27.80
N VAL A 169 -10.07 4.99 26.98
CA VAL A 169 -11.52 5.14 27.17
C VAL A 169 -12.14 3.83 26.70
N SER A 170 -12.77 3.08 27.60
CA SER A 170 -13.50 1.87 27.23
C SER A 170 -14.79 2.28 26.53
N TYR A 171 -14.78 2.28 25.21
CA TYR A 171 -16.05 2.22 24.47
C TYR A 171 -16.53 0.78 24.54
N GLY A 172 -17.65 0.57 25.24
CA GLY A 172 -18.35 -0.71 25.25
C GLY A 172 -18.64 -1.16 23.81
N GLN A 173 -18.62 -2.47 23.59
CA GLN A 173 -18.97 -3.05 22.30
C GLN A 173 -20.39 -2.60 21.95
N LEU A 174 -20.55 -1.89 20.83
CA LEU A 174 -21.88 -1.57 20.29
C LEU A 174 -22.58 -2.91 20.03
N PRO A 175 -23.81 -3.12 20.51
CA PRO A 175 -24.53 -4.35 20.27
C PRO A 175 -24.75 -4.48 18.75
N LEU A 176 -24.01 -5.41 18.15
CA LEU A 176 -24.27 -5.85 16.80
C LEU A 176 -25.53 -6.72 16.90
N PHE A 177 -26.59 -6.25 16.27
CA PHE A 177 -27.92 -6.87 16.15
C PHE A 177 -28.84 -6.69 17.38
N LEU A 178 -29.79 -5.77 17.24
CA LEU A 178 -31.11 -5.89 17.85
C LEU A 178 -32.04 -6.37 16.72
N CYS A 179 -32.22 -7.69 16.62
CA CYS A 179 -33.41 -8.26 16.02
C CYS A 179 -34.45 -8.46 17.12
#